data_AF-Q52ZF7-F1
#
_entry.id   AF-Q52ZF7-F1
#
_cell.length_a   1.000
_cell.length_b   1.000
_cell.length_c   1.000
_cell.angle_alpha   90.00
_cell.angle_beta   90.00
_cell.angle_gamma   90.00
#
_symmetry.space_group_name_H-M   'P 1'
#
loop_
_entity.id
_entity.type
_entity.pdbx_description
1 polymer ?
#
loop_
_entity_poly.entity_id
_entity_poly.type
_entity_poly.pdbx_seq_one_letter_code
_entity_poly.pdbx_strand_id
1 'polypeptide(L)'
;IPAYNDSIARSQAAEGLTLADGEKIRIADHLENGSCMETANAGAGEKGNQDIGKYGLAEISGDYDESKTDSKDNNTCKVTITYGQGTAGEKVSKLIKGKTLILHQLVNGSYTQGGGDIDPKFVPNAVKKVQ
;
A
#
# COMPACT_ATOMS: atom_id res chain seq x y z
N ILE A 1 29.71 -0.90 1.29
CA ILE A 1 28.93 -1.88 0.50
C ILE A 1 27.59 -2.21 1.19
N PRO A 2 27.52 -2.61 2.49
CA PRO A 2 26.24 -2.89 3.15
C PRO A 2 25.27 -1.70 3.19
N ALA A 3 25.77 -0.50 3.52
CA ALA A 3 24.95 0.72 3.54
C ALA A 3 24.39 1.12 2.16
N TYR A 4 25.10 0.79 1.09
CA TYR A 4 24.63 1.04 -0.28
C TYR A 4 23.47 0.11 -0.65
N ASN A 5 23.60 -1.19 -0.37
CA ASN A 5 22.52 -2.16 -0.61
C ASN A 5 21.26 -1.80 0.18
N ASP A 6 21.42 -1.33 1.42
CA ASP A 6 20.32 -0.83 2.24
C ASP A 6 19.69 0.43 1.65
N SER A 7 20.47 1.33 1.06
CA SER A 7 19.94 2.52 0.37
C SER A 7 19.11 2.13 -0.85
N ILE A 8 19.58 1.18 -1.66
CA ILE A 8 18.84 0.68 -2.83
C ILE A 8 17.53 0.02 -2.39
N ALA A 9 17.55 -0.81 -1.34
CA ALA A 9 16.35 -1.43 -0.79
C ALA A 9 15.34 -0.37 -0.30
N ARG A 10 15.79 0.67 0.41
CA ARG A 10 14.92 1.80 0.81
C ARG A 10 14.32 2.53 -0.38
N SER A 11 15.13 2.83 -1.40
CA SER A 11 14.66 3.51 -2.62
C SER A 11 13.62 2.68 -3.37
N GLN A 12 13.80 1.37 -3.45
CA GLN A 12 12.81 0.48 -4.06
C GLN A 12 11.54 0.34 -3.20
N ALA A 13 11.70 0.25 -1.87
CA ALA A 13 10.57 0.17 -0.95
C ALA A 13 9.68 1.41 -1.01
N ALA A 14 10.28 2.59 -1.23
CA ALA A 14 9.56 3.87 -1.33
C ALA A 14 8.53 3.92 -2.47
N GLU A 15 8.76 3.21 -3.58
CA GLU A 15 7.75 3.12 -4.66
C GLU A 15 6.44 2.50 -4.16
N GLY A 16 6.51 1.55 -3.21
CA GLY A 16 5.33 0.96 -2.60
C GLY A 16 4.40 2.00 -1.96
N LEU A 17 4.98 3.01 -1.29
CA LEU A 17 4.20 4.11 -0.73
C LEU A 17 3.60 4.99 -1.83
N THR A 18 4.36 5.27 -2.90
CA THR A 18 3.83 6.01 -4.06
C THR A 18 2.63 5.31 -4.70
N LEU A 19 2.70 3.98 -4.87
CA LEU A 19 1.57 3.20 -5.37
C LEU A 19 0.37 3.28 -4.43
N ALA A 20 0.58 3.06 -3.12
CA ALA A 20 -0.49 3.15 -2.15
C ALA A 20 -1.14 4.54 -2.10
N ASP A 21 -0.34 5.62 -2.22
CA ASP A 21 -0.86 6.98 -2.31
C ASP A 21 -1.73 7.20 -3.56
N GLY A 22 -1.39 6.56 -4.69
CA GLY A 22 -2.23 6.53 -5.89
C GLY A 22 -3.58 5.81 -5.65
N GLU A 23 -3.58 4.77 -4.83
CA GLU A 23 -4.78 4.01 -4.48
C GLU A 23 -5.76 4.79 -3.57
N LYS A 24 -5.35 5.90 -2.95
CA LYS A 24 -6.26 6.69 -2.08
C LYS A 24 -7.50 7.18 -2.81
N ILE A 25 -7.34 7.60 -4.07
CA ILE A 25 -8.45 8.07 -4.89
C ILE A 25 -9.40 6.90 -5.19
N ARG A 26 -8.85 5.74 -5.57
CA ARG A 26 -9.67 4.55 -5.82
C ARG A 26 -10.42 4.09 -4.58
N ILE A 27 -9.77 4.07 -3.41
CA ILE A 27 -10.46 3.73 -2.17
C ILE A 27 -11.57 4.74 -1.88
N ALA A 28 -11.34 6.04 -2.10
CA ALA A 28 -12.38 7.04 -1.92
C ALA A 28 -13.59 6.79 -2.83
N ASP A 29 -13.35 6.47 -4.11
CA ASP A 29 -14.40 6.12 -5.07
C ASP A 29 -15.14 4.84 -4.63
N HIS A 30 -14.42 3.77 -4.24
CA HIS A 30 -15.03 2.52 -3.79
C HIS A 30 -15.90 2.72 -2.52
N LEU A 31 -15.47 3.62 -1.62
CA LEU A 31 -16.19 3.93 -0.39
C LEU A 31 -17.52 4.66 -0.64
N GLU A 32 -17.72 5.28 -1.82
CA GLU A 32 -19.03 5.78 -2.23
C GLU A 32 -20.05 4.62 -2.37
N ASN A 33 -19.57 3.42 -2.67
CA ASN A 33 -20.34 2.17 -2.74
C ASN A 33 -20.29 1.36 -1.42
N GLY A 34 -19.74 1.93 -0.35
CA GLY A 34 -19.69 1.30 0.98
C GLY A 34 -18.68 0.14 1.11
N SER A 35 -17.70 0.05 0.21
CA SER A 35 -16.71 -1.03 0.20
C SER A 35 -15.29 -0.48 0.02
N CYS A 36 -14.30 -1.14 0.62
CA CYS A 36 -12.90 -0.84 0.30
C CYS A 36 -12.52 -1.28 -1.12
N MET A 37 -13.21 -2.30 -1.64
CA MET A 37 -12.89 -2.96 -2.90
C MET A 37 -14.03 -2.86 -3.91
N GLU A 38 -13.67 -2.82 -5.18
CA GLU A 38 -14.61 -2.84 -6.30
C GLU A 38 -14.12 -3.70 -7.46
N THR A 39 -15.05 -4.16 -8.30
CA THR A 39 -14.71 -4.86 -9.54
C THR A 39 -14.53 -3.83 -10.65
N ALA A 40 -13.45 -3.92 -11.43
CA ALA A 40 -13.21 -2.96 -12.50
C ALA A 40 -14.37 -2.94 -13.53
N ASN A 41 -14.84 -1.75 -13.88
CA ASN A 41 -15.89 -1.51 -14.86
C ASN A 41 -15.50 -0.33 -15.77
N ALA A 42 -15.05 -0.64 -16.97
CA ALA A 42 -14.62 0.37 -17.94
C ALA A 42 -15.74 1.33 -18.38
N GLY A 43 -17.01 0.92 -18.28
CA GLY A 43 -18.15 1.77 -18.64
C GLY A 43 -18.46 2.86 -17.61
N ALA A 44 -18.13 2.62 -16.34
CA ALA A 44 -18.28 3.55 -15.23
C ALA A 44 -16.97 4.29 -14.89
N GLY A 45 -15.82 3.82 -15.39
CA GLY A 45 -14.50 4.39 -15.12
C GLY A 45 -13.75 3.74 -13.94
N GLU A 46 -14.35 2.73 -13.31
CA GLU A 46 -13.82 2.00 -12.15
C GLU A 46 -12.57 1.18 -12.54
N LYS A 47 -11.46 1.37 -11.82
CA LYS A 47 -10.15 0.76 -12.14
C LYS A 47 -9.82 -0.52 -11.37
N GLY A 48 -10.69 -0.95 -10.44
CA GLY A 48 -10.46 -2.12 -9.59
C GLY A 48 -9.31 -1.91 -8.58
N ASN A 49 -8.92 -3.00 -7.91
CA ASN A 49 -8.20 -2.95 -6.63
C ASN A 49 -6.67 -2.99 -6.72
N GLN A 50 -6.09 -2.95 -7.91
CA GLN A 50 -4.67 -3.23 -8.11
C GLN A 50 -3.96 -2.12 -8.88
N ASP A 51 -2.72 -1.83 -8.45
CA ASP A 51 -1.78 -1.02 -9.20
C ASP A 51 -0.37 -1.64 -9.21
N ILE A 52 0.19 -1.75 -10.41
CA ILE A 52 1.45 -2.48 -10.65
C ILE A 52 2.54 -1.47 -10.95
N GLY A 53 3.47 -1.31 -9.99
CA GLY A 53 4.69 -0.54 -10.19
C GLY A 53 5.84 -1.37 -10.75
N LYS A 54 7.05 -0.82 -10.65
CA LYS A 54 8.28 -1.51 -11.06
C LYS A 54 8.70 -2.58 -10.07
N TYR A 55 8.73 -2.25 -8.78
CA TYR A 55 9.29 -3.07 -7.72
C TYR A 55 8.24 -3.80 -6.89
N GLY A 56 6.95 -3.47 -7.02
CA GLY A 56 5.87 -4.16 -6.32
C GLY A 56 4.50 -3.97 -6.95
N LEU A 57 3.56 -4.77 -6.46
CA LEU A 57 2.11 -4.68 -6.71
C LEU A 57 1.46 -4.12 -5.44
N ALA A 58 0.65 -3.08 -5.56
CA ALA A 58 -0.23 -2.60 -4.50
C ALA A 58 -1.64 -3.16 -4.73
N GLU A 59 -2.24 -3.72 -3.68
CA GLU A 59 -3.59 -4.29 -3.72
C GLU A 59 -4.44 -3.76 -2.57
N ILE A 60 -5.59 -3.17 -2.91
CA ILE A 60 -6.61 -2.74 -1.96
C ILE A 60 -7.36 -3.97 -1.42
N SER A 61 -7.56 -4.00 -0.12
CA SER A 61 -8.38 -5.00 0.58
C SER A 61 -8.97 -4.42 1.86
N GLY A 62 -9.77 -5.21 2.57
CA GLY A 62 -10.39 -4.84 3.83
C GLY A 62 -11.91 -4.75 3.74
N ASP A 63 -12.55 -4.73 4.91
CA ASP A 63 -13.99 -4.68 5.06
C ASP A 63 -14.34 -3.36 5.73
N TYR A 64 -14.85 -2.39 4.97
CA TYR A 64 -15.11 -1.03 5.46
C TYR A 64 -16.00 -1.02 6.70
N ASP A 65 -15.59 -0.30 7.74
CA ASP A 65 -16.34 -0.13 8.98
C ASP A 65 -16.92 1.29 9.07
N GLU A 66 -18.18 1.43 8.64
CA GLU A 66 -18.94 2.68 8.66
C GLU A 66 -19.08 3.30 10.06
N SER A 67 -18.86 2.52 11.13
CA SER A 67 -18.94 3.04 12.50
C SER A 67 -17.73 3.91 12.90
N LYS A 68 -16.64 3.85 12.12
CA LYS A 68 -15.42 4.63 12.35
C LYS A 68 -15.56 6.04 11.79
N THR A 69 -15.66 7.00 12.70
CA THR A 69 -15.90 8.41 12.35
C THR A 69 -14.80 9.35 12.84
N ASP A 70 -13.93 8.92 13.76
CA ASP A 70 -12.80 9.75 14.17
C ASP A 70 -11.72 9.76 13.09
N SER A 71 -11.19 10.94 12.79
CA SER A 71 -10.13 11.14 11.79
C SER A 71 -8.91 10.21 11.90
N LYS A 72 -8.61 9.72 13.11
CA LYS A 72 -7.46 8.84 13.40
C LYS A 72 -7.84 7.37 13.50
N ASP A 73 -9.12 7.04 13.43
CA ASP A 73 -9.54 5.65 13.39
C ASP A 73 -9.12 5.00 12.08
N ASN A 74 -8.80 3.72 12.14
CA ASN A 74 -8.60 2.88 10.96
C ASN A 74 -9.97 2.61 10.34
N ASN A 75 -10.18 3.00 9.08
CA ASN A 75 -11.42 2.74 8.34
C ASN A 75 -11.50 1.32 7.78
N THR A 76 -10.61 0.44 8.26
CA THR A 76 -10.41 -0.99 7.93
C THR A 76 -10.01 -1.29 6.48
N CYS A 77 -9.99 -0.30 5.60
CA CYS A 77 -9.36 -0.40 4.29
C CYS A 77 -7.84 -0.43 4.44
N LYS A 78 -7.21 -1.29 3.66
CA LYS A 78 -5.76 -1.48 3.67
C LYS A 78 -5.22 -1.67 2.28
N VAL A 79 -3.97 -1.25 2.08
CA VAL A 79 -3.20 -1.53 0.88
C VAL A 79 -2.06 -2.47 1.26
N THR A 80 -2.01 -3.62 0.59
CA THR A 80 -0.90 -4.57 0.71
C THR A 80 0.02 -4.39 -0.48
N ILE A 81 1.28 -4.04 -0.21
CA ILE A 81 2.32 -3.94 -1.23
C ILE A 81 3.15 -5.21 -1.20
N THR A 82 3.22 -5.95 -2.31
CA THR A 82 4.07 -7.14 -2.45
C THR A 82 5.25 -6.85 -3.37
N TYR A 83 6.46 -6.80 -2.80
CA TYR A 83 7.68 -6.50 -3.54
C TYR A 83 8.17 -7.71 -4.34
N GLY A 84 8.58 -7.47 -5.58
CA GLY A 84 8.93 -8.51 -6.55
C GLY A 84 7.76 -8.99 -7.43
N GLN A 85 6.56 -8.46 -7.21
CA GLN A 85 5.39 -8.64 -8.08
C GLN A 85 5.14 -7.46 -9.03
N GLY A 86 6.06 -6.50 -9.08
CA GLY A 86 6.03 -5.42 -10.08
C GLY A 86 6.59 -5.86 -11.44
N THR A 87 6.67 -4.93 -12.39
CA THR A 87 7.17 -5.20 -13.76
C THR A 87 8.63 -5.66 -13.82
N ALA A 88 9.45 -5.36 -12.81
CA ALA A 88 10.81 -5.89 -12.70
C ALA A 88 10.87 -7.37 -12.25
N GLY A 89 9.75 -7.93 -11.80
CA GLY A 89 9.64 -9.28 -11.26
C GLY A 89 10.70 -9.53 -10.18
N GLU A 90 11.49 -10.58 -10.35
CA GLU A 90 12.53 -10.94 -9.39
C GLU A 90 13.76 -10.02 -9.36
N LYS A 91 13.88 -9.05 -10.28
CA LYS A 91 15.01 -8.11 -10.37
C LYS A 91 14.87 -6.93 -9.38
N VAL A 92 14.52 -7.26 -8.14
CA VAL A 92 14.39 -6.35 -6.99
C VAL A 92 15.50 -6.69 -5.99
N SER A 93 15.83 -5.75 -5.09
CA SER A 93 16.76 -6.00 -4.00
C SER A 93 16.37 -7.25 -3.23
N LYS A 94 17.34 -8.16 -3.04
CA LYS A 94 17.15 -9.41 -2.28
C LYS A 94 16.70 -9.18 -0.83
N LEU A 95 16.90 -7.97 -0.31
CA LEU A 95 16.52 -7.58 1.05
C LEU A 95 15.02 -7.34 1.21
N ILE A 96 14.29 -7.09 0.11
CA ILE A 96 12.84 -6.84 0.12
C ILE A 96 12.07 -7.74 -0.85
N LYS A 97 12.75 -8.54 -1.69
CA LYS A 97 12.07 -9.45 -2.64
C LYS A 97 11.15 -10.43 -1.89
N GLY A 98 9.90 -10.52 -2.34
CA GLY A 98 8.86 -11.36 -1.74
C GLY A 98 8.32 -10.83 -0.41
N LYS A 99 8.77 -9.65 0.03
CA LYS A 99 8.31 -9.01 1.26
C LYS A 99 7.06 -8.20 1.01
N THR A 100 6.32 -7.99 2.08
CA THR A 100 5.06 -7.27 2.12
C THR A 100 5.18 -6.06 3.04
N LEU A 101 4.57 -4.96 2.62
CA LEU A 101 4.28 -3.80 3.47
C LEU A 101 2.76 -3.61 3.48
N ILE A 102 2.15 -3.71 4.64
CA ILE A 102 0.71 -3.50 4.81
C ILE A 102 0.50 -2.11 5.38
N LEU A 103 -0.34 -1.31 4.72
CA LEU A 103 -0.72 0.03 5.14
C LEU A 103 -2.21 0.05 5.46
N HIS A 104 -2.57 0.47 6.66
CA HIS A 104 -3.97 0.75 7.03
C HIS A 104 -4.30 2.18 6.70
N GLN A 105 -5.45 2.40 6.08
CA GLN A 105 -5.98 3.72 5.86
C GLN A 105 -6.75 4.20 7.09
N LEU A 106 -6.54 5.45 7.47
CA LEU A 106 -7.33 6.11 8.49
C LEU A 106 -8.53 6.83 7.86
N VAL A 107 -9.54 7.17 8.65
CA VAL A 107 -10.75 7.90 8.17
C VAL A 107 -10.37 9.20 7.45
N ASN A 108 -9.29 9.87 7.85
CA ASN A 108 -8.78 11.06 7.15
C ASN A 108 -8.03 10.77 5.83
N GLY A 109 -8.01 9.53 5.35
CA GLY A 109 -7.33 9.08 4.14
C GLY A 109 -5.82 8.90 4.28
N SER A 110 -5.22 9.14 5.45
CA SER A 110 -3.78 8.92 5.67
C SER A 110 -3.45 7.44 5.87
N TYR A 111 -2.18 7.07 5.69
CA TYR A 111 -1.72 5.70 5.91
C TYR A 111 -0.87 5.57 7.17
N THR A 112 -1.03 4.45 7.86
CA THR A 112 -0.12 4.00 8.91
C THR A 112 0.27 2.54 8.69
N GLN A 113 1.46 2.15 9.13
CA GLN A 113 1.93 0.78 8.94
C GLN A 113 1.05 -0.19 9.74
N GLY A 114 0.42 -1.10 9.01
CA GLY A 114 -0.46 -2.15 9.52
C GLY A 114 0.20 -3.50 9.73
N GLY A 115 1.40 -3.71 9.18
CA GLY A 115 2.13 -4.97 9.30
C GLY A 115 2.97 -5.25 8.06
N GLY A 116 3.04 -6.53 7.70
CA GLY A 116 3.91 -7.05 6.66
C GLY A 116 5.21 -7.64 7.23
N ASP A 117 6.01 -8.24 6.35
CA ASP A 117 7.26 -8.93 6.71
C ASP A 117 8.52 -8.21 6.16
N ILE A 118 8.35 -7.01 5.60
CA ILE A 118 9.46 -6.11 5.29
C ILE A 118 10.19 -5.69 6.57
N ASP A 119 11.53 -5.65 6.51
CA ASP A 119 12.34 -5.16 7.62
C ASP A 119 11.98 -3.69 7.95
N PRO A 120 11.72 -3.33 9.22
CA PRO A 120 11.40 -1.97 9.65
C PRO A 120 12.39 -0.89 9.16
N LYS A 121 13.66 -1.24 8.89
CA LYS A 121 14.65 -0.29 8.37
C LYS A 121 14.38 0.15 6.92
N PHE A 122 13.54 -0.59 6.19
CA PHE A 122 13.15 -0.27 4.81
C PHE A 122 11.77 0.38 4.70
N VAL A 123 10.97 0.36 5.79
CA VAL A 123 9.68 1.03 5.82
C VAL A 123 9.88 2.55 5.69
N PRO A 124 9.17 3.24 4.76
CA PRO A 124 9.25 4.68 4.64
C PRO A 124 8.81 5.39 5.93
N ASN A 125 9.54 6.43 6.35
CA ASN A 125 9.29 7.10 7.63
C ASN A 125 7.88 7.69 7.75
N ALA A 126 7.30 8.16 6.64
CA ALA A 126 5.98 8.80 6.62
C ALA A 126 4.84 7.89 7.09
N VAL A 127 5.01 6.56 7.00
CA VAL A 127 3.98 5.57 7.36
C VAL A 127 4.38 4.72 8.55
N LYS A 128 5.56 4.94 9.14
CA LYS A 128 5.92 4.22 10.37
C LYS A 128 4.88 4.50 11.45
N LYS A 129 4.56 3.49 12.26
CA LYS A 129 3.73 3.71 13.44
C LYS A 129 4.34 4.84 14.26
N VAL A 130 3.53 5.82 14.62
CA VAL A 130 3.92 6.87 15.56
C VAL A 130 4.31 6.16 16.86
N GLN A 131 5.55 6.34 17.30
CA GLN A 131 6.05 5.83 18.58
C GLN A 131 5.40 6.59 19.73
#